data_AF-A0A6N9C7R8-F1
#
_entry.id   AF-A0A6N9C7R8-F1
#
_cell.length_a   1.000
_cell.length_b   1.000
_cell.length_c   1.000
_cell.angle_alpha   90.00
_cell.angle_beta   90.00
_cell.angle_gamma   90.00
#
_symmetry.space_group_name_H-M   'P 1'
#
loop_
_entity.id
_entity.type
_entity.pdbx_description
1 polymer ?
#
loop_
_entity_poly.entity_id
_entity_poly.type
_entity_poly.pdbx_seq_one_letter_code
_entity_poly.pdbx_strand_id
1 'polypeptide(L)'
;MEPVNISVRENRIVDVDFVADDVPFTMIGLWRYQTVDKLFDLLQEAIDKNAHSISVDYHSELGYPVSASIDYEEYTVDEEKGFEIDSLIIESL
;
A
#
# COMPACT_ATOMS: atom_id res chain seq x y z
N MET A 1 10.73 3.41 6.59
CA MET A 1 10.95 2.02 6.17
C MET A 1 11.70 2.07 4.86
N GLU A 2 12.52 1.07 4.53
CA GLU A 2 13.14 1.00 3.19
C GLU A 2 12.09 0.59 2.15
N PRO A 3 12.12 1.14 0.93
CA PRO A 3 11.21 0.75 -0.14
C PRO A 3 11.48 -0.69 -0.60
N VAL A 4 10.47 -1.33 -1.16
CA VAL A 4 10.54 -2.68 -1.73
C VAL A 4 9.90 -2.67 -3.12
N ASN A 5 10.40 -3.52 -4.01
CA ASN A 5 9.75 -3.77 -5.29
C ASN A 5 8.77 -4.94 -5.13
N ILE A 6 7.52 -4.77 -5.54
CA ILE A 6 6.50 -5.81 -5.47
C ILE A 6 6.09 -6.19 -6.90
N SER A 7 6.31 -7.44 -7.27
CA SER A 7 5.85 -7.96 -8.55
C SER A 7 4.46 -8.57 -8.41
N VAL A 8 3.53 -8.14 -9.26
CA VAL A 8 2.13 -8.57 -9.24
C VAL A 8 1.74 -9.16 -10.58
N ARG A 9 1.14 -10.35 -10.57
CA ARG A 9 0.58 -11.01 -11.76
C ARG A 9 -0.80 -11.56 -11.45
N GLU A 10 -1.77 -11.31 -12.34
CA GLU A 10 -3.17 -11.73 -12.15
C GLU A 10 -3.73 -11.31 -10.77
N ASN A 11 -3.39 -10.08 -10.35
CA ASN A 11 -3.72 -9.51 -9.04
C ASN A 11 -3.23 -10.32 -7.82
N ARG A 12 -2.10 -11.04 -7.97
CA ARG A 12 -1.43 -11.77 -6.91
C ARG A 12 0.02 -11.30 -6.82
N ILE A 13 0.49 -11.04 -5.60
CA ILE A 13 1.92 -10.80 -5.35
C ILE A 13 2.65 -12.11 -5.66
N VAL A 14 3.59 -12.05 -6.60
CA VAL A 14 4.42 -13.20 -7.01
C VAL A 14 5.87 -13.06 -6.55
N ASP A 15 6.32 -11.84 -6.23
CA ASP A 15 7.65 -11.57 -5.71
C ASP A 15 7.68 -10.27 -4.88
N VAL A 16 8.59 -10.20 -3.91
CA VAL A 16 8.90 -8.99 -3.13
C VAL A 16 10.42 -8.90 -2.97
N ASP A 17 11.01 -7.91 -3.62
CA ASP A 17 12.46 -7.67 -3.62
C ASP A 17 12.80 -6.51 -2.69
N PHE A 18 13.70 -6.75 -1.74
CA PHE A 18 14.10 -5.81 -0.71
C PHE A 18 15.41 -5.16 -1.10
N VAL A 19 15.43 -3.83 -1.17
CA VAL A 19 16.60 -3.07 -1.62
C VAL A 19 17.79 -3.17 -0.64
N ALA A 20 17.61 -3.71 0.57
CA ALA A 20 18.66 -3.88 1.57
C ALA A 20 19.11 -5.34 1.68
N ASP A 21 20.36 -5.59 1.24
CA ASP A 21 21.04 -6.89 1.34
C ASP A 21 21.14 -7.40 2.80
N ASP A 22 20.95 -8.71 2.94
CA ASP A 22 21.48 -9.57 4.02
C ASP A 22 20.69 -9.74 5.34
N VAL A 23 19.38 -9.47 5.37
CA VAL A 23 18.51 -9.96 6.47
C VAL A 23 17.67 -11.15 6.00
N PRO A 24 17.81 -12.36 6.58
CA PRO A 24 16.91 -13.47 6.26
C PRO A 24 15.50 -13.09 6.70
N PHE A 25 14.67 -12.76 5.71
CA PHE A 25 13.30 -12.34 5.89
C PHE A 25 12.54 -13.47 6.61
N THR A 26 12.24 -13.28 7.89
CA THR A 26 11.21 -14.07 8.53
C THR A 26 9.93 -13.82 7.74
N MET A 27 9.21 -14.88 7.33
CA MET A 27 7.92 -14.80 6.62
C MET A 27 6.87 -13.88 7.31
N ILE A 28 7.18 -13.45 8.54
CA ILE A 28 6.54 -12.43 9.35
C ILE A 28 6.79 -11.04 8.73
N GLY A 29 6.04 -10.72 7.69
CA GLY A 29 6.07 -9.36 7.14
C GLY A 29 5.63 -9.21 5.69
N LEU A 30 5.22 -10.28 4.99
CA LEU A 30 4.61 -10.13 3.66
C LEU A 30 3.18 -9.57 3.73
N TRP A 31 2.48 -9.79 4.83
CA TRP A 31 1.07 -9.40 5.02
C TRP A 31 0.83 -7.87 4.97
N ARG A 32 1.88 -7.06 5.16
CA ARG A 32 1.84 -5.60 5.03
C ARG A 32 1.95 -5.11 3.58
N TYR A 33 2.38 -5.96 2.65
CA TYR A 33 2.47 -5.60 1.23
C TYR A 33 1.17 -6.00 0.53
N GLN A 34 0.67 -5.10 -0.30
CA GLN A 34 -0.63 -5.22 -0.96
C GLN A 34 -0.49 -4.90 -2.45
N THR A 35 -1.38 -5.45 -3.28
CA THR A 35 -1.50 -5.02 -4.68
C THR A 35 -2.18 -3.65 -4.75
N VAL A 36 -2.05 -2.94 -5.87
CA VAL A 36 -2.77 -1.66 -6.09
C VAL A 36 -4.28 -1.83 -5.89
N ASP A 37 -4.87 -2.92 -6.39
CA ASP A 37 -6.29 -3.23 -6.18
C ASP A 37 -6.64 -3.36 -4.69
N LYS A 38 -5.78 -4.01 -3.90
CA LYS A 38 -5.97 -4.15 -2.46
C LYS A 38 -5.80 -2.83 -1.70
N LEU A 39 -5.02 -1.90 -2.23
CA LEU A 39 -4.93 -0.54 -1.68
C LEU A 39 -6.21 0.26 -1.96
N PHE A 40 -6.85 0.07 -3.11
CA PHE A 40 -8.21 0.61 -3.33
C PHE A 40 -9.23 -0.03 -2.37
N ASP A 41 -9.17 -1.33 -2.15
CA ASP A 41 -10.04 -2.01 -1.16
C ASP A 41 -9.85 -1.42 0.25
N LEU A 42 -8.61 -1.12 0.65
CA LEU A 42 -8.30 -0.47 1.94
C LEU A 42 -8.94 0.92 2.04
N LEU A 43 -8.88 1.73 0.99
CA LEU A 43 -9.52 3.04 0.95
C LEU A 43 -11.05 2.93 1.01
N GLN A 44 -11.63 1.97 0.30
CA GLN A 44 -13.07 1.71 0.34
C GLN A 44 -13.52 1.24 1.73
N GLU A 45 -12.76 0.36 2.38
CA GLU A 45 -13.03 -0.09 3.74
C GLU A 45 -13.04 1.09 4.73
N ALA A 46 -12.10 2.03 4.59
CA ALA A 46 -12.05 3.24 5.43
C ALA A 46 -13.27 4.13 5.21
N ILE A 47 -13.72 4.30 3.97
CA ILE A 47 -14.96 5.02 3.64
C ILE A 47 -16.17 4.32 4.26
N ASP A 48 -16.27 3.00 4.09
CA ASP A 48 -17.39 2.18 4.59
C ASP A 48 -17.48 2.20 6.12
N LYS A 49 -16.32 2.28 6.79
CA LYS A 49 -16.21 2.40 8.25
C LYS A 49 -16.39 3.83 8.76
N ASN A 50 -16.60 4.80 7.86
CA ASN A 50 -16.71 6.22 8.20
C ASN A 50 -15.50 6.69 9.03
N ALA A 51 -14.30 6.40 8.51
CA ALA A 51 -13.05 6.90 9.07
C ALA A 51 -13.13 8.43 9.29
N HIS A 52 -12.54 8.91 10.38
CA HIS A 52 -12.55 10.32 10.73
C HIS A 52 -11.92 11.19 9.63
N SER A 53 -10.79 10.76 9.07
CA SER A 53 -10.18 11.41 7.92
C SER A 53 -9.50 10.42 6.98
N ILE A 54 -9.54 10.74 5.69
CA ILE A 54 -8.85 10.01 4.62
C ILE A 54 -8.22 11.06 3.72
N SER A 55 -6.90 11.05 3.62
CA SER A 55 -6.14 11.88 2.66
C SER A 55 -5.46 10.96 1.67
N VAL A 56 -5.64 11.19 0.37
CA VAL A 56 -5.08 10.36 -0.70
C VAL A 56 -4.56 11.25 -1.81
N ASP A 57 -3.33 11.00 -2.24
CA ASP A 57 -2.79 11.57 -3.47
C ASP A 57 -2.87 10.51 -4.57
N TYR A 58 -3.43 10.89 -5.73
CA TYR A 58 -3.57 10.01 -6.88
C TYR A 58 -2.57 10.38 -7.98
N HIS A 59 -2.10 9.37 -8.71
CA HIS A 59 -1.29 9.57 -9.89
C HIS A 59 -2.13 10.28 -10.96
N SER A 60 -1.72 11.48 -11.37
CA SER A 60 -2.53 12.36 -12.22
C SER A 60 -2.96 11.74 -13.56
N GLU A 61 -2.14 10.87 -14.15
CA GLU A 61 -2.43 10.26 -15.46
C GLU A 61 -3.08 8.87 -15.38
N LEU A 62 -2.74 8.09 -14.35
CA LEU A 62 -3.09 6.65 -14.26
C LEU A 62 -4.18 6.38 -13.20
N GLY A 63 -4.42 7.34 -12.30
CA GLY A 63 -5.52 7.31 -11.34
C GLY A 63 -5.35 6.35 -10.16
N TYR A 64 -4.21 5.67 -10.01
CA TYR A 64 -3.93 4.84 -8.83
C TYR A 64 -3.49 5.71 -7.63
N PRO A 65 -3.74 5.29 -6.37
CA PRO A 65 -3.29 6.03 -5.20
C PRO A 65 -1.78 5.90 -5.05
N VAL A 66 -1.08 7.03 -5.02
CA VAL A 66 0.37 7.13 -4.81
C VAL A 66 0.68 7.13 -3.32
N SER A 67 -0.15 7.79 -2.51
CA SER A 67 -0.03 7.78 -1.06
C SER A 67 -1.41 7.88 -0.42
N ALA A 68 -1.52 7.37 0.80
CA ALA A 68 -2.69 7.63 1.63
C ALA A 68 -2.34 7.65 3.12
N SER A 69 -3.04 8.50 3.87
CA SER A 69 -3.14 8.47 5.33
C SER A 69 -4.62 8.33 5.72
N ILE A 70 -4.90 7.38 6.62
CA ILE A 70 -6.24 7.06 7.12
C ILE A 70 -6.21 7.18 8.64
N ASP A 71 -7.12 8.02 9.16
CA ASP A 71 -7.38 8.18 10.59
C ASP A 71 -8.81 7.70 10.88
N TYR A 72 -8.94 6.63 11.67
CA TYR A 72 -10.24 6.05 12.02
C TYR A 72 -10.93 6.75 13.19
N GLU A 73 -10.19 7.32 14.15
CA GLU A 73 -10.76 7.86 15.39
C GLU A 73 -10.19 9.25 15.72
N GLU A 74 -11.08 10.23 15.89
CA GLU A 74 -10.71 11.56 16.38
C GLU A 74 -10.09 11.44 17.78
N TYR A 75 -8.82 11.83 17.93
CA TYR A 75 -8.04 11.91 19.19
C TYR A 75 -7.34 10.63 19.69
N THR A 76 -7.19 9.57 18.89
CA THR A 76 -6.37 8.39 19.25
C THR A 76 -5.12 8.32 18.35
N VAL A 77 -3.92 8.54 18.91
CA VAL A 77 -2.66 8.70 18.14
C VAL A 77 -2.16 7.39 17.49
N ASP A 78 -2.72 6.22 17.84
CA ASP A 78 -2.09 4.92 17.56
C ASP A 78 -2.74 4.12 16.39
N GLU A 79 -3.71 4.70 15.66
CA GLU A 79 -4.40 4.05 14.53
C GLU A 79 -4.27 4.78 13.18
N GLU A 80 -3.14 5.45 12.93
CA GLU A 80 -2.85 5.92 11.58
C GLU A 80 -2.36 4.75 10.70
N LYS A 81 -3.13 4.43 9.66
CA LYS A 81 -2.67 3.52 8.59
C LYS A 81 -2.33 4.34 7.36
N GLY A 82 -1.20 4.04 6.74
CA GLY A 82 -0.81 4.68 5.50
C GLY A 82 0.07 3.81 4.62
N PHE A 83 0.20 4.24 3.37
CA PHE A 83 1.09 3.65 2.38
C PHE A 83 1.63 4.72 1.44
N GLU A 84 2.72 4.38 0.76
CA GLU A 84 3.34 5.18 -0.29
C GLU A 84 3.83 4.25 -1.41
N ILE A 85 3.66 4.67 -2.66
CA ILE A 85 4.10 4.00 -3.87
C ILE A 85 5.01 4.96 -4.64
N ASP A 86 6.31 4.69 -4.64
CA ASP A 86 7.27 5.52 -5.36
C ASP A 86 7.07 5.47 -6.89
N SER A 87 6.77 4.29 -7.43
CA SER A 87 6.55 4.09 -8.86
C SER A 87 5.70 2.85 -9.15
N LEU A 88 4.99 2.88 -10.28
CA LEU A 88 4.26 1.73 -10.82
C LEU A 88 4.75 1.46 -12.24
N ILE A 89 5.27 0.25 -12.47
CA ILE A 89 5.71 -0.22 -13.79
C ILE A 89 4.69 -1.24 -14.28
N ILE A 90 4.10 -0.99 -15.45
CA ILE A 90 3.19 -1.92 -16.12
C ILE A 90 3.95 -2.62 -17.23
N GLU A 91 4.25 -3.90 -17.05
CA GLU A 91 4.88 -4.71 -18.09
C GLU A 91 3.81 -5.27 -19.04
N SER A 92 3.92 -4.97 -20.34
CA SER A 92 3.11 -5.61 -21.38
C SER A 92 3.67 -7.00 -21.69
N LEU A 93 2.81 -8.03 -21.64
CA LEU A 93 3.12 -9.40 -22.07
C LEU A 93 3.44 -9.49 -23.57
#